data_AF-A0A938BBM2-F1
#
_entry.id   AF-A0A938BBM2-F1
#
_cell.length_a   1.000
_cell.length_b   1.000
_cell.length_c   1.000
_cell.angle_alpha   90.00
_cell.angle_beta   90.00
_cell.angle_gamma   90.00
#
_symmetry.space_group_name_H-M   'P 1'
#
loop_
_entity.id
_entity.type
_entity.pdbx_description
1 polymer ?
#
loop_
_entity_poly.entity_id
_entity_poly.type
_entity_poly.pdbx_seq_one_letter_code
_entity_poly.pdbx_strand_id
1 'polypeptide(L)'
;MNEQNNERDALTGFLTHTAFEKLFAQYLQAAIEKGEALSIAVADLDSFRRFNNTYGQSFGNDALRKMAECFRQHIPENAVTGRFGGEEFIVLFLKTEREEAFLAVERVRMDWDIEREFSDGQNIISAKLTLSGGVAAYPADGTTVAEILRKAEQALYRAKVSGRNRICIAQEERMIPKTAHYTATQLERLAQLAKEQEVPEALLLREALDCLLRKYTVSEKLS
;
A
#
# COMPACT_ATOMS: atom_id res chain seq x y z
N MET A 1 -3.95 -23.39 -24.56
CA MET A 1 -4.08 -23.82 -23.15
C MET A 1 -4.77 -22.66 -22.45
N ASN A 2 -6.02 -22.83 -22.02
CA ASN A 2 -6.87 -21.73 -21.56
C ASN A 2 -6.34 -21.18 -20.23
N GLU A 3 -5.78 -19.97 -20.23
CA GLU A 3 -5.61 -19.17 -19.01
C GLU A 3 -7.02 -18.81 -18.52
N GLN A 4 -7.55 -19.60 -17.58
CA GLN A 4 -8.64 -19.14 -16.75
C GLN A 4 -8.09 -17.98 -15.91
N ASN A 5 -8.26 -16.76 -16.43
CA ASN A 5 -7.93 -15.52 -15.75
C ASN A 5 -8.82 -15.42 -14.52
N ASN A 6 -8.33 -15.90 -13.37
CA ASN A 6 -9.12 -15.96 -12.15
C ASN A 6 -9.26 -14.53 -11.61
N GLU A 7 -10.41 -13.91 -11.84
CA GLU A 7 -10.69 -12.53 -11.45
C GLU A 7 -10.73 -12.35 -9.91
N ARG A 8 -10.87 -13.45 -9.15
CA ARG A 8 -10.98 -13.44 -7.69
C ARG A 8 -9.96 -14.35 -7.01
N ASP A 9 -9.39 -13.86 -5.91
CA ASP A 9 -8.53 -14.64 -5.01
C ASP A 9 -9.33 -15.78 -4.36
N ALA A 10 -8.83 -17.00 -4.48
CA ALA A 10 -9.55 -18.20 -4.02
C ALA A 10 -9.72 -18.27 -2.49
N LEU A 11 -8.87 -17.56 -1.73
CA LEU A 11 -8.91 -17.59 -0.27
C LEU A 11 -9.91 -16.58 0.29
N THR A 12 -9.92 -15.37 -0.24
CA THR A 12 -10.69 -14.23 0.30
C THR A 12 -11.90 -13.87 -0.55
N GLY A 13 -11.99 -14.35 -1.80
CA GLY A 13 -13.02 -13.97 -2.77
C GLY A 13 -12.90 -12.52 -3.27
N PHE A 14 -11.89 -11.77 -2.84
CA PHE A 14 -11.62 -10.41 -3.32
C PHE A 14 -11.00 -10.45 -4.72
N LEU A 15 -11.01 -9.33 -5.42
CA LEU A 15 -10.44 -9.27 -6.76
C LEU A 15 -8.94 -9.48 -6.75
N THR A 16 -8.43 -10.14 -7.78
CA THR A 16 -6.99 -10.20 -8.03
C THR A 16 -6.49 -8.85 -8.52
N HIS A 17 -5.17 -8.64 -8.45
CA HIS A 17 -4.50 -7.41 -8.88
C HIS A 17 -4.98 -6.93 -10.26
N THR A 18 -4.88 -7.79 -11.27
CA THR A 18 -5.26 -7.49 -12.65
C THR A 18 -6.73 -7.09 -12.80
N ALA A 19 -7.64 -7.77 -12.09
CA ALA A 19 -9.06 -7.46 -12.15
C ALA A 19 -9.39 -6.14 -11.45
N PHE A 20 -8.73 -5.86 -10.32
CA PHE A 20 -8.89 -4.61 -9.58
C PHE A 20 -8.40 -3.41 -10.39
N GLU A 21 -7.19 -3.46 -10.97
CA GLU A 21 -6.62 -2.35 -11.74
C GLU A 21 -7.49 -1.97 -12.94
N LYS A 22 -8.05 -2.97 -13.63
CA LYS A 22 -8.98 -2.75 -14.73
C LYS A 22 -10.22 -1.97 -14.27
N LEU A 23 -10.81 -2.35 -13.13
CA LEU A 23 -11.96 -1.63 -12.57
C LEU A 23 -11.57 -0.23 -12.08
N PHE A 24 -10.40 -0.08 -11.46
CA PHE A 24 -9.92 1.23 -11.02
C PHE A 24 -9.79 2.20 -12.20
N ALA A 25 -9.17 1.80 -13.31
CA ALA A 25 -9.08 2.63 -14.51
C ALA A 25 -10.47 3.04 -15.04
N GLN A 26 -11.43 2.11 -15.07
CA GLN A 26 -12.80 2.38 -15.50
C GLN A 26 -13.53 3.38 -14.59
N TYR A 27 -13.46 3.17 -13.28
CA TYR A 27 -14.13 4.04 -12.30
C TYR A 27 -13.48 5.41 -12.21
N LEU A 28 -12.16 5.51 -12.36
CA LEU A 28 -11.46 6.80 -12.40
C LEU A 28 -11.91 7.63 -13.60
N GLN A 29 -12.00 7.02 -14.80
CA GLN A 29 -12.49 7.72 -15.99
C GLN A 29 -13.93 8.23 -15.80
N ALA A 30 -14.81 7.39 -15.23
CA ALA A 30 -16.18 7.79 -14.93
C ALA A 30 -16.27 8.91 -13.87
N ALA A 31 -15.38 8.89 -12.87
CA ALA A 31 -15.30 9.92 -11.84
C ALA A 31 -14.84 11.26 -12.43
N ILE A 32 -13.85 11.25 -13.33
CA ILE A 32 -13.38 12.44 -14.07
C ILE A 32 -14.53 13.07 -14.87
N GLU A 33 -15.28 12.26 -15.62
CA GLU A 33 -16.38 12.76 -16.47
C GLU A 33 -17.53 13.38 -15.66
N LYS A 34 -17.76 12.87 -14.44
CA LYS A 34 -18.85 13.33 -13.56
C LYS A 34 -18.42 14.37 -12.53
N GLY A 35 -17.12 14.63 -12.40
CA GLY A 35 -16.57 15.47 -11.34
C GLY A 35 -16.81 14.88 -9.94
N GLU A 36 -16.81 13.55 -9.82
CA GLU A 36 -17.02 12.84 -8.56
C GLU A 36 -15.67 12.48 -7.91
N ALA A 37 -15.61 12.51 -6.58
CA ALA A 37 -14.43 12.06 -5.85
C ALA A 37 -14.32 10.53 -5.87
N LEU A 38 -13.09 10.03 -5.81
CA LEU A 38 -12.80 8.61 -5.71
C LEU A 38 -11.59 8.42 -4.81
N SER A 39 -11.68 7.49 -3.87
CA SER A 39 -10.61 7.23 -2.91
C SER A 39 -10.11 5.80 -3.00
N ILE A 40 -8.83 5.60 -2.75
CA ILE A 40 -8.21 4.29 -2.66
C ILE A 40 -7.53 4.10 -1.30
N ALA A 41 -7.60 2.89 -0.78
CA ALA A 41 -6.85 2.48 0.38
C ALA A 41 -6.04 1.23 0.08
N VAL A 42 -4.75 1.25 0.40
CA VAL A 42 -3.88 0.07 0.39
C VAL A 42 -3.59 -0.30 1.85
N ALA A 43 -3.76 -1.56 2.22
CA ALA A 43 -3.60 -2.03 3.58
C ALA A 43 -2.81 -3.35 3.62
N ASP A 44 -2.02 -3.54 4.67
CA ASP A 44 -1.12 -4.69 4.81
C ASP A 44 -1.11 -5.16 6.27
N LEU A 45 -1.25 -6.47 6.48
CA LEU A 45 -1.17 -7.07 7.82
C LEU A 45 0.25 -6.97 8.38
N ASP A 46 0.39 -6.32 9.53
CA ASP A 46 1.67 -6.11 10.18
C ASP A 46 2.31 -7.42 10.65
N SER A 47 3.58 -7.61 10.29
CA SER A 47 4.38 -8.77 10.71
C SER A 47 3.78 -10.13 10.31
N PHE A 48 2.98 -10.18 9.25
CA PHE A 48 2.30 -11.41 8.80
C PHE A 48 3.28 -12.54 8.48
N ARG A 49 4.40 -12.24 7.83
CA ARG A 49 5.49 -13.23 7.66
C ARG A 49 5.97 -13.83 8.97
N ARG A 50 6.14 -13.02 10.03
CA ARG A 50 6.54 -13.51 11.36
C ARG A 50 5.46 -14.40 11.96
N PHE A 51 4.20 -14.02 11.80
CA PHE A 51 3.06 -14.84 12.23
C PHE A 51 3.07 -16.20 11.53
N ASN A 52 3.22 -16.24 10.20
CA ASN A 52 3.33 -17.48 9.44
C ASN A 52 4.52 -18.34 9.87
N ASN A 53 5.68 -17.72 10.12
CA ASN A 53 6.86 -18.45 10.59
C ASN A 53 6.68 -19.02 12.00
N THR A 54 5.83 -18.39 12.83
CA THR A 54 5.62 -18.80 14.22
C THR A 54 4.56 -19.88 14.34
N TYR A 55 3.45 -19.74 13.61
CA TYR A 55 2.27 -20.57 13.78
C TYR A 55 2.00 -21.50 12.59
N GLY A 56 2.51 -21.16 11.40
CA GLY A 56 2.33 -21.93 10.18
C GLY A 56 1.35 -21.27 9.19
N GLN A 57 1.50 -21.65 7.92
CA GLN A 57 0.77 -21.04 6.81
C GLN A 57 -0.75 -21.27 6.88
N SER A 58 -1.21 -22.37 7.47
CA SER A 58 -2.64 -22.65 7.63
C SER A 58 -3.34 -21.63 8.52
N PHE A 59 -2.72 -21.23 9.64
CA PHE A 59 -3.23 -20.14 10.48
C PHE A 59 -3.14 -18.79 9.76
N GLY A 60 -2.10 -18.57 8.95
CA GLY A 60 -2.00 -17.40 8.09
C GLY A 60 -3.17 -17.29 7.12
N ASN A 61 -3.53 -18.40 6.49
CA ASN A 61 -4.67 -18.45 5.57
C ASN A 61 -5.99 -18.14 6.29
N ASP A 62 -6.16 -18.61 7.53
CA ASP A 62 -7.32 -18.27 8.35
C ASP A 62 -7.34 -16.78 8.74
N ALA A 63 -6.18 -16.21 9.12
CA ALA A 63 -6.06 -14.78 9.37
C ALA A 63 -6.45 -13.93 8.16
N LEU A 64 -6.07 -14.34 6.95
CA LEU A 64 -6.45 -13.66 5.71
C LEU A 64 -7.95 -13.74 5.42
N ARG A 65 -8.59 -14.90 5.69
CA ARG A 65 -10.06 -15.04 5.56
C ARG A 65 -10.79 -14.13 6.54
N LYS A 66 -10.38 -14.15 7.81
CA LYS A 66 -10.95 -13.28 8.86
C LYS A 66 -10.74 -11.80 8.57
N MET A 67 -9.58 -11.43 8.02
CA MET A 67 -9.33 -10.04 7.60
C MET A 67 -10.28 -9.65 6.47
N ALA A 68 -10.48 -10.51 5.47
CA ALA A 68 -11.45 -10.25 4.41
C ALA A 68 -12.88 -10.08 4.94
N GLU A 69 -13.29 -10.88 5.94
CA GLU A 69 -14.58 -10.71 6.63
C GLU A 69 -14.66 -9.37 7.38
N CYS A 70 -13.61 -8.98 8.09
CA CYS A 70 -13.53 -7.69 8.77
C CYS A 70 -13.65 -6.51 7.77
N PHE A 71 -13.02 -6.61 6.59
CA PHE A 71 -13.23 -5.65 5.51
C PHE A 71 -14.70 -5.62 5.05
N ARG A 72 -15.34 -6.77 4.79
CA ARG A 72 -16.74 -6.81 4.36
C ARG A 72 -17.72 -6.21 5.38
N GLN A 73 -17.39 -6.25 6.67
CA GLN A 73 -18.24 -5.68 7.72
C GLN A 73 -18.21 -4.15 7.76
N HIS A 74 -17.09 -3.52 7.39
CA HIS A 74 -16.87 -2.08 7.60
C HIS A 74 -16.78 -1.29 6.30
N ILE A 75 -16.47 -1.95 5.18
CA ILE A 75 -16.38 -1.34 3.86
C ILE A 75 -17.75 -1.36 3.19
N PRO A 76 -18.19 -0.25 2.56
CA PRO A 76 -19.44 -0.20 1.81
C PRO A 76 -19.55 -1.26 0.72
N GLU A 77 -20.73 -1.84 0.52
CA GLU A 77 -20.96 -2.89 -0.50
C GLU A 77 -20.68 -2.44 -1.93
N ASN A 78 -20.80 -1.13 -2.21
CA ASN A 78 -20.52 -0.56 -3.53
C ASN A 78 -19.02 -0.28 -3.76
N ALA A 79 -18.16 -0.47 -2.75
CA ALA A 79 -16.72 -0.35 -2.92
C ALA A 79 -16.16 -1.58 -3.64
N VAL A 80 -15.04 -1.39 -4.34
CA VAL A 80 -14.32 -2.49 -4.99
C VAL A 80 -13.22 -2.96 -4.04
N THR A 81 -13.21 -4.23 -3.68
CA THR A 81 -12.18 -4.82 -2.79
C THR A 81 -11.29 -5.80 -3.53
N GLY A 82 -9.98 -5.66 -3.36
CA GLY A 82 -8.96 -6.51 -3.96
C GLY A 82 -7.98 -7.08 -2.94
N ARG A 83 -7.32 -8.18 -3.31
CA ARG A 83 -6.15 -8.73 -2.63
C ARG A 83 -5.05 -8.94 -3.65
N PHE A 84 -3.96 -8.20 -3.50
CA PHE A 84 -2.88 -8.16 -4.50
C PHE A 84 -1.92 -9.35 -4.37
N GLY A 85 -1.96 -10.04 -3.24
CA GLY A 85 -1.17 -11.22 -2.94
C GLY A 85 -0.55 -11.11 -1.54
N GLY A 86 -0.09 -12.24 -0.99
CA GLY A 86 0.48 -12.26 0.35
C GLY A 86 -0.49 -11.72 1.41
N GLU A 87 -0.11 -10.63 2.05
CA GLU A 87 -0.85 -9.94 3.11
C GLU A 87 -1.48 -8.58 2.71
N GLU A 88 -1.43 -8.22 1.42
CA GLU A 88 -1.86 -6.92 0.91
C GLU A 88 -3.31 -6.91 0.40
N PHE A 89 -4.09 -5.97 0.93
CA PHE A 89 -5.47 -5.67 0.60
C PHE A 89 -5.59 -4.28 0.00
N ILE A 90 -6.55 -4.11 -0.90
CA ILE A 90 -6.83 -2.81 -1.52
C ILE A 90 -8.34 -2.57 -1.59
N VAL A 91 -8.74 -1.31 -1.44
CA VAL A 91 -10.15 -0.90 -1.50
C VAL A 91 -10.28 0.36 -2.35
N LEU A 92 -11.18 0.34 -3.33
CA LEU A 92 -11.61 1.49 -4.11
C LEU A 92 -12.97 1.96 -3.63
N PHE A 93 -13.04 3.17 -3.10
CA PHE A 93 -14.27 3.81 -2.66
C PHE A 93 -14.80 4.71 -3.77
N LEU A 94 -16.01 4.43 -4.23
CA LEU A 94 -16.67 5.17 -5.31
C LEU A 94 -17.46 6.33 -4.72
N LYS A 95 -17.30 7.54 -5.28
CA LYS A 95 -18.01 8.75 -4.83
C LYS A 95 -17.72 9.07 -3.35
N THR A 96 -16.48 8.87 -2.94
CA THR A 96 -16.07 8.96 -1.54
C THR A 96 -14.83 9.82 -1.42
N GLU A 97 -14.91 10.82 -0.56
CA GLU A 97 -13.79 11.70 -0.22
C GLU A 97 -12.76 10.97 0.64
N ARG A 98 -11.54 11.50 0.63
CA ARG A 98 -10.38 10.87 1.27
C ARG A 98 -10.57 10.62 2.76
N GLU A 99 -11.16 11.58 3.47
CA GLU A 99 -11.38 11.54 4.90
C GLU A 99 -12.44 10.49 5.27
N GLU A 100 -13.47 10.30 4.44
CA GLU A 100 -14.49 9.26 4.64
C GLU A 100 -13.90 7.86 4.40
N ALA A 101 -13.11 7.70 3.34
CA ALA A 101 -12.38 6.46 3.08
C ALA A 101 -11.41 6.14 4.23
N PHE A 102 -10.69 7.14 4.75
CA PHE A 102 -9.84 6.99 5.94
C PHE A 102 -10.63 6.47 7.14
N LEU A 103 -11.79 7.07 7.45
CA LEU A 103 -12.61 6.62 8.58
C LEU A 103 -13.11 5.19 8.41
N ALA A 104 -13.45 4.76 7.18
CA ALA A 104 -13.86 3.39 6.91
C ALA A 104 -12.73 2.38 7.16
N VAL A 105 -11.52 2.69 6.69
CA VAL A 105 -10.36 1.82 6.88
C VAL A 105 -9.85 1.85 8.32
N GLU A 106 -9.96 2.99 9.01
CA GLU A 106 -9.63 3.09 10.44
C GLU A 106 -10.58 2.24 11.29
N ARG A 107 -11.88 2.15 10.94
CA ARG A 107 -12.80 1.21 11.59
C ARG A 107 -12.36 -0.24 11.43
N VAL A 108 -11.97 -0.63 10.21
CA VAL A 108 -11.39 -1.97 9.95
C VAL A 108 -10.16 -2.20 10.85
N ARG A 109 -9.25 -1.23 10.92
CA ARG A 109 -8.04 -1.33 11.75
C ARG A 109 -8.38 -1.49 13.23
N MET A 110 -9.28 -0.66 13.75
CA MET A 110 -9.68 -0.67 15.16
C MET A 110 -10.36 -1.98 15.56
N ASP A 111 -11.27 -2.49 14.73
CA ASP A 111 -11.89 -3.80 14.96
C ASP A 111 -10.82 -4.91 14.93
N TRP A 112 -9.92 -4.87 13.95
CA TRP A 112 -8.87 -5.88 13.81
C TRP A 112 -7.85 -5.88 14.96
N ASP A 113 -7.59 -4.74 15.60
CA ASP A 113 -6.56 -4.50 16.64
C ASP A 113 -6.90 -5.12 18.02
N ILE A 114 -7.44 -6.33 18.02
CA ILE A 114 -7.75 -7.12 19.20
C ILE A 114 -7.07 -8.50 19.11
N GLU A 115 -6.94 -9.17 20.25
CA GLU A 115 -6.53 -10.57 20.26
C GLU A 115 -7.65 -11.44 19.68
N ARG A 116 -7.28 -12.38 18.81
CA ARG A 116 -8.24 -13.23 18.08
C ARG A 116 -7.77 -14.67 18.05
N GLU A 117 -8.75 -15.56 18.01
CA GLU A 117 -8.51 -16.97 17.77
C GLU A 117 -8.36 -17.25 16.28
N PHE A 118 -7.33 -18.03 15.92
CA PHE A 118 -7.07 -18.52 14.56
C PHE A 118 -7.05 -20.04 14.56
N SER A 119 -7.58 -20.66 13.50
CA SER A 119 -7.64 -22.12 13.38
C SER A 119 -7.01 -22.62 12.07
N ASP A 120 -6.30 -23.75 12.15
CA ASP A 120 -5.84 -24.51 10.98
C ASP A 120 -6.81 -25.64 10.60
N GLY A 121 -7.97 -25.72 11.26
CA GLY A 121 -8.96 -26.79 11.13
C GLY A 121 -8.78 -27.97 12.11
N GLN A 122 -7.67 -28.03 12.84
CA GLN A 122 -7.37 -29.07 13.84
C GLN A 122 -7.06 -28.47 15.22
N ASN A 123 -6.37 -27.34 15.23
CA ASN A 123 -5.89 -26.63 16.40
C ASN A 123 -6.43 -25.19 16.38
N ILE A 124 -6.42 -24.57 17.57
CA ILE A 124 -6.77 -23.16 17.76
C ILE A 124 -5.62 -22.49 18.52
N ILE A 125 -5.22 -21.31 18.06
CA ILE A 125 -4.28 -20.43 18.75
C ILE A 125 -4.93 -19.09 19.02
N SER A 126 -4.50 -18.40 20.07
CA SER A 126 -4.83 -16.99 20.32
C SER A 126 -3.61 -16.14 19.98
N ALA A 127 -3.80 -15.12 19.16
CA ALA A 127 -2.73 -14.20 18.77
C ALA A 127 -3.31 -12.83 18.40
N LYS A 128 -2.43 -11.82 18.38
CA LYS A 128 -2.76 -10.47 17.94
C LYS A 128 -1.98 -10.14 16.67
N LEU A 129 -2.71 -9.71 15.64
CA LEU A 129 -2.18 -9.14 14.40
C LEU A 129 -2.76 -7.74 14.24
N THR A 130 -1.98 -6.82 13.69
CA THR A 130 -2.44 -5.44 13.43
C THR A 130 -2.44 -5.14 11.94
N LEU A 131 -3.09 -4.05 11.56
CA LEU A 131 -3.20 -3.61 10.18
C LEU A 131 -2.58 -2.22 10.06
N SER A 132 -1.81 -1.99 9.00
CA SER A 132 -1.40 -0.64 8.60
C SER A 132 -1.94 -0.34 7.22
N GLY A 133 -2.28 0.93 6.95
CA GLY A 133 -2.88 1.34 5.70
C GLY A 133 -2.51 2.73 5.25
N GLY A 134 -2.69 2.98 3.95
CA GLY A 134 -2.47 4.26 3.30
C GLY A 134 -3.66 4.61 2.43
N VAL A 135 -4.15 5.85 2.51
CA VAL A 135 -5.32 6.33 1.76
C VAL A 135 -4.93 7.50 0.87
N ALA A 136 -5.39 7.50 -0.38
CA ALA A 136 -5.24 8.61 -1.32
C ALA A 136 -6.54 8.82 -2.10
N ALA A 137 -6.73 10.00 -2.70
CA ALA A 137 -7.94 10.31 -3.45
C ALA A 137 -7.68 11.05 -4.76
N TYR A 138 -8.55 10.80 -5.73
CA TYR A 138 -8.80 11.69 -6.85
C TYR A 138 -9.82 12.76 -6.45
N PRO A 139 -9.62 14.04 -6.83
CA PRO A 139 -8.44 14.60 -7.52
C PRO A 139 -7.32 15.08 -6.57
N ALA A 140 -7.52 14.99 -5.26
CA ALA A 140 -6.66 15.66 -4.26
C ALA A 140 -5.19 15.20 -4.25
N ASP A 141 -4.92 13.93 -4.53
CA ASP A 141 -3.60 13.32 -4.44
C ASP A 141 -3.03 12.89 -5.80
N GLY A 142 -3.81 13.00 -6.87
CA GLY A 142 -3.41 12.62 -8.22
C GLY A 142 -4.56 12.59 -9.21
N THR A 143 -4.22 12.52 -10.49
CA THR A 143 -5.19 12.51 -11.60
C THR A 143 -5.16 11.23 -12.42
N THR A 144 -4.14 10.39 -12.21
CA THR A 144 -4.00 9.09 -12.87
C THR A 144 -4.01 7.95 -11.85
N VAL A 145 -4.38 6.75 -12.29
CA VAL A 145 -4.33 5.53 -11.46
C VAL A 145 -2.97 5.37 -10.79
N ALA A 146 -1.89 5.52 -11.57
CA ALA A 146 -0.52 5.34 -11.08
C ALA A 146 -0.14 6.38 -10.00
N GLU A 147 -0.52 7.66 -10.18
CA GLU A 147 -0.27 8.71 -9.19
C GLU A 147 -1.00 8.43 -7.88
N ILE A 148 -2.30 8.13 -7.97
CA ILE A 148 -3.17 7.92 -6.80
C ILE A 148 -2.71 6.67 -6.03
N LEU A 149 -2.42 5.58 -6.74
CA LEU A 149 -1.92 4.34 -6.12
C LEU A 149 -0.57 4.57 -5.44
N ARG A 150 0.38 5.22 -6.12
CA ARG A 150 1.70 5.58 -5.55
C ARG A 150 1.55 6.40 -4.26
N LYS A 151 0.61 7.34 -4.20
CA LYS A 151 0.37 8.15 -2.99
C LYS A 151 -0.19 7.33 -1.84
N ALA A 152 -1.08 6.39 -2.11
CA ALA A 152 -1.61 5.47 -1.11
C ALA A 152 -0.52 4.54 -0.58
N GLU A 153 0.31 3.96 -1.46
CA GLU A 153 1.47 3.14 -1.08
C GLU A 153 2.48 3.92 -0.23
N GLN A 154 2.77 5.17 -0.59
CA GLN A 154 3.62 6.04 0.23
C GLN A 154 3.01 6.31 1.61
N ALA A 155 1.69 6.47 1.70
CA ALA A 155 1.01 6.63 2.97
C ALA A 155 1.08 5.33 3.81
N LEU A 156 0.92 4.16 3.19
CA LEU A 156 1.09 2.86 3.84
C LEU A 156 2.53 2.70 4.35
N TYR A 157 3.52 3.06 3.53
CA TYR A 157 4.91 3.05 3.94
C TYR A 157 5.14 3.93 5.18
N ARG A 158 4.59 5.16 5.19
CA ARG A 158 4.62 6.05 6.37
C ARG A 158 3.99 5.39 7.59
N ALA A 159 2.85 4.71 7.44
CA ALA A 159 2.22 3.97 8.53
C ALA A 159 3.16 2.90 9.10
N LYS A 160 3.81 2.11 8.23
CA LYS A 160 4.73 1.03 8.64
C LYS A 160 5.97 1.56 9.36
N VAL A 161 6.61 2.62 8.86
CA VAL A 161 7.83 3.17 9.49
C VAL A 161 7.54 3.98 10.75
N SER A 162 6.34 4.53 10.88
CA SER A 162 5.94 5.32 12.06
C SER A 162 5.52 4.46 13.25
N GLY A 163 5.73 3.14 13.19
CA GLY A 163 5.42 2.21 14.29
C GLY A 163 4.25 1.28 14.01
N ARG A 164 3.77 1.18 12.76
CA ARG A 164 2.68 0.26 12.34
C ARG A 164 1.36 0.56 13.06
N ASN A 165 0.39 -0.35 12.90
CA ASN A 165 -0.94 -0.29 13.49
C ASN A 165 -1.62 1.09 13.34
N ARG A 166 -1.62 1.63 12.12
CA ARG A 166 -2.23 2.94 11.83
C ARG A 166 -2.60 3.08 10.36
N ILE A 167 -3.56 3.95 10.10
CA ILE A 167 -3.87 4.42 8.76
C ILE A 167 -3.25 5.80 8.57
N CYS A 168 -2.63 6.05 7.42
CA CYS A 168 -2.11 7.36 7.06
C CYS A 168 -2.80 7.85 5.79
N ILE A 169 -3.05 9.15 5.73
CA ILE A 169 -3.57 9.81 4.53
C ILE A 169 -2.39 10.27 3.67
N ALA A 170 -2.57 10.24 2.35
CA ALA A 170 -1.69 10.87 1.39
C ALA A 170 -1.51 12.35 1.74
N GLN A 171 -0.26 12.78 1.78
CA GLN A 171 0.06 14.18 2.02
C GLN A 171 0.49 14.79 0.70
N GLU A 172 0.16 16.08 0.53
CA GLU A 172 0.78 16.90 -0.50
C GLU A 172 2.30 16.73 -0.42
N GLU A 173 2.93 16.49 -1.56
CA GLU A 173 4.38 16.58 -1.68
C GLU A 173 4.77 18.07 -1.55
N ARG A 174 4.71 18.63 -0.34
CA ARG A 174 5.61 19.72 0.01
C ARG A 174 6.98 19.09 0.09
N MET A 175 7.74 19.19 -1.01
CA MET A 175 9.15 18.80 -1.16
C MET A 175 9.69 18.03 0.07
N ILE A 176 9.45 16.71 0.08
CA ILE A 176 10.07 15.86 1.10
C ILE A 176 11.52 15.72 0.65
N PRO A 177 12.53 16.16 1.43
CA PRO A 177 13.92 15.97 1.04
C PRO A 177 14.17 14.47 0.76
N LYS A 178 15.02 14.19 -0.22
CA LYS A 178 15.37 12.86 -0.78
C LYS A 178 15.87 11.81 0.24
N THR A 179 15.81 12.10 1.54
CA THR A 179 16.27 11.29 2.66
C THR A 179 15.42 10.04 2.96
N ALA A 180 14.22 9.87 2.37
CA ALA A 180 13.33 8.74 2.68
C ALA A 180 13.74 7.39 2.03
N HIS A 181 14.72 7.37 1.10
CA HIS A 181 15.16 6.15 0.40
C HIS A 181 16.52 5.60 0.88
N TYR A 182 17.12 6.24 1.88
CA TYR A 182 18.45 5.90 2.37
C TYR A 182 18.37 5.50 3.84
N THR A 183 19.09 4.46 4.23
CA THR A 183 19.25 4.11 5.66
C THR A 183 19.93 5.27 6.40
N ALA A 184 19.71 5.39 7.71
CA ALA A 184 20.39 6.40 8.53
C ALA A 184 21.92 6.38 8.33
N THR A 185 22.50 5.17 8.24
CA THR A 185 23.92 4.96 7.94
C THR A 185 24.33 5.47 6.56
N GLN A 186 23.48 5.32 5.54
CA GLN A 186 23.77 5.86 4.20
C GLN A 186 23.72 7.39 4.20
N LEU A 187 22.81 7.99 4.96
CA LEU A 187 22.71 9.44 5.09
C LEU A 187 23.89 10.03 5.87
N GLU A 188 24.31 9.39 6.96
CA GLU A 188 25.51 9.76 7.71
C GLU A 188 26.77 9.68 6.83
N ARG A 189 26.92 8.59 6.06
CA ARG A 189 28.05 8.43 5.13
C ARG A 189 28.02 9.45 4.00
N LEU A 190 26.85 9.76 3.47
CA LEU A 190 26.68 10.78 2.42
C LEU A 190 27.03 12.17 2.95
N ALA A 191 26.58 12.52 4.15
CA ALA A 191 26.90 13.78 4.81
C ALA A 191 28.40 13.91 5.11
N GLN A 192 29.03 12.83 5.57
CA GLN A 192 30.48 12.76 5.77
C GLN A 192 31.24 12.97 4.46
N LEU A 193 30.84 12.28 3.39
CA LEU A 193 31.45 12.41 2.07
C LEU A 193 31.26 13.82 1.48
N ALA A 194 30.08 14.41 1.62
CA ALA A 194 29.78 15.78 1.19
C ALA A 194 30.69 16.80 1.88
N LYS A 195 30.92 16.62 3.18
CA LYS A 195 31.83 17.48 3.96
C LYS A 195 33.30 17.31 3.54
N GLU A 196 33.75 16.08 3.29
CA GLU A 196 35.12 15.80 2.83
C GLU A 196 35.41 16.36 1.43
N GLN A 197 34.40 16.38 0.57
CA GLN A 197 34.52 16.86 -0.81
C GLN A 197 34.13 18.34 -0.97
N GLU A 198 33.75 19.02 0.12
CA GLU A 198 33.27 20.41 0.11
C GLU A 198 32.14 20.69 -0.90
N VAL A 199 31.24 19.72 -1.12
CA VAL A 199 30.11 19.83 -2.05
C VAL A 199 28.76 19.50 -1.37
N PRO A 200 27.64 20.07 -1.81
CA PRO A 200 26.31 19.72 -1.28
C PRO A 200 25.94 18.25 -1.56
N GLU A 201 25.18 17.60 -0.66
CA GLU A 201 24.76 16.20 -0.86
C GLU A 201 23.98 16.00 -2.17
N ALA A 202 23.24 17.03 -2.59
CA ALA A 202 22.48 17.04 -3.84
C ALA A 202 23.35 16.82 -5.08
N LEU A 203 24.61 17.28 -5.07
CA LEU A 203 25.54 17.14 -6.19
C LEU A 203 26.06 15.70 -6.29
N LEU A 204 26.41 15.09 -5.16
CA LEU A 204 26.80 13.68 -5.08
C LEU A 204 25.67 12.74 -5.48
N LEU A 205 24.43 13.04 -5.08
CA LEU A 205 23.25 12.26 -5.49
C LEU A 205 22.98 12.36 -6.99
N ARG A 206 23.22 13.53 -7.59
CA ARG A 206 23.12 13.72 -9.05
C ARG A 206 24.18 12.90 -9.77
N GLU A 207 25.42 12.97 -9.30
CA GLU A 207 26.53 12.18 -9.86
C GLU A 207 26.28 10.67 -9.75
N ALA A 208 25.75 10.21 -8.61
CA ALA A 208 25.38 8.80 -8.42
C ALA A 208 24.28 8.35 -9.40
N LEU A 209 23.30 9.23 -9.67
CA LEU A 209 22.25 8.96 -10.65
C LEU A 209 22.82 8.90 -12.07
N ASP A 210 23.67 9.85 -12.45
CA ASP A 210 24.33 9.88 -13.76
C ASP A 210 25.20 8.62 -13.97
N CYS A 211 25.93 8.19 -12.94
CA CYS A 211 26.69 6.95 -12.94
C CYS A 211 25.78 5.72 -13.14
N LEU A 212 24.62 5.69 -12.48
CA LEU A 212 23.67 4.61 -12.59
C LEU A 212 23.04 4.55 -13.99
N LEU A 213 22.64 5.70 -14.55
CA LEU A 213 22.10 5.79 -15.91
C LEU A 213 23.12 5.35 -16.96
N ARG A 214 24.40 5.74 -16.80
CA ARG A 214 25.51 5.25 -17.63
C ARG A 214 25.70 3.74 -17.52
N LYS A 215 25.65 3.19 -16.30
CA LYS A 215 25.80 1.76 -16.03
C LYS A 215 24.74 0.91 -16.74
N TYR A 216 23.51 1.42 -16.86
CA TYR A 216 22.39 0.71 -17.49
C TYR A 216 22.11 1.15 -18.94
N THR A 217 23.02 1.91 -19.56
CA THR A 217 22.93 2.36 -20.98
C THR A 217 21.61 3.02 -21.34
N VAL A 218 21.04 3.79 -20.42
CA VAL A 218 19.93 4.70 -20.76
C VAL A 218 20.54 5.88 -21.50
N SER A 219 20.55 5.82 -22.83
CA SER A 219 21.09 6.90 -23.66
C SER A 219 20.19 8.14 -23.55
N GLU A 220 20.79 9.33 -23.45
CA GLU A 220 20.12 10.64 -23.49
C GLU A 220 19.54 10.94 -24.88
N LYS A 221 18.61 10.12 -25.34
CA LYS A 221 17.73 10.43 -26.46
C LYS A 221 16.29 10.46 -25.96
N LEU A 222 16.00 11.46 -25.13
CA LEU A 222 14.69 12.11 -25.18
C LEU A 222 14.89 13.43 -25.94
N SER A 223 14.52 13.39 -27.22
CA SER A 223 14.13 14.57 -28.02
C SER A 223 12.82 15.13 -27.50
#